data_AF-A0A7C3MFJ2-F1
#
_entry.id   AF-A0A7C3MFJ2-F1
#
_cell.length_a   1.000
_cell.length_b   1.000
_cell.length_c   1.000
_cell.angle_alpha   90.00
_cell.angle_beta   90.00
_cell.angle_gamma   90.00
#
_symmetry.space_group_name_H-M   'P 1'
#
loop_
_entity.id
_entity.type
_entity.pdbx_description
1 polymer ?
#
loop_
_entity_poly.entity_id
_entity_poly.type
_entity_poly.pdbx_seq_one_letter_code
_entity_poly.pdbx_strand_id
1 'polypeptide(L)'
;MIKAILLVLNPVRTWDNIVLENRNYLSVALAFLLPLLAITCAAEGYALVHWGKAHGPVKAIKKFSTAEAISYEAFQCVLSVALVFFGAKLLKRIGETFHGRQSFQQAFRTVAYGLSPLFLMRLLDMLTHMSPWIPWCIGIALSIAVLYHGVPRVMQPDPPQAFGLYITTVIMLALASGAVRFITACALAGKLKDVHTLFLDAAKRLGF
;
A
#
# COMPACT_ATOMS: atom_id res chain seq x y z
N MET A 1 -1.71 -13.77 -3.45
CA MET A 1 -0.43 -13.32 -2.87
C MET A 1 0.78 -13.61 -3.77
N ILE A 2 0.92 -14.84 -4.31
CA ILE A 2 2.01 -15.21 -5.25
C ILE A 2 2.15 -14.22 -6.42
N LYS A 3 1.02 -13.67 -6.92
CA LYS A 3 1.00 -12.65 -7.96
C LYS A 3 1.82 -11.40 -7.64
N ALA A 4 1.94 -10.99 -6.38
CA ALA A 4 2.74 -9.81 -6.02
C ALA A 4 4.24 -10.05 -6.31
N ILE A 5 4.73 -11.25 -5.97
CA ILE A 5 6.12 -11.65 -6.23
C ILE A 5 6.31 -11.86 -7.75
N LEU A 6 5.37 -12.54 -8.41
CA LEU A 6 5.43 -12.77 -9.85
C LEU A 6 5.33 -11.48 -10.67
N LEU A 7 4.66 -10.43 -10.18
CA LEU A 7 4.65 -9.14 -10.84
C LEU A 7 6.03 -8.49 -10.85
N VAL A 8 6.81 -8.65 -9.77
CA VAL A 8 8.20 -8.14 -9.72
C VAL A 8 9.12 -8.96 -10.63
N LEU A 9 8.94 -10.28 -10.68
CA LEU A 9 9.85 -11.17 -11.42
C LEU A 9 9.49 -11.33 -12.90
N ASN A 10 8.21 -11.41 -13.23
CA ASN A 10 7.66 -11.65 -14.56
C ASN A 10 6.42 -10.75 -14.80
N PRO A 11 6.59 -9.42 -14.87
CA PRO A 11 5.48 -8.47 -14.92
C PRO A 11 4.54 -8.70 -16.11
N VAL A 12 5.10 -8.89 -17.30
CA VAL A 12 4.32 -9.02 -18.55
C VAL A 12 3.34 -10.20 -18.48
N ARG A 13 3.86 -11.42 -18.28
CA ARG A 13 3.05 -12.64 -18.21
C ARG A 13 2.01 -12.59 -17.08
N THR A 14 2.38 -11.99 -15.95
CA THR A 14 1.47 -11.89 -14.81
C THR A 14 0.33 -10.91 -15.07
N TRP A 15 0.60 -9.80 -15.75
CA TRP A 15 -0.45 -8.85 -16.17
C TRP A 15 -1.39 -9.47 -17.20
N ASP A 16 -0.88 -10.22 -18.17
CA ASP A 16 -1.72 -10.88 -19.17
C ASP A 16 -2.71 -11.85 -18.50
N ASN A 17 -2.24 -12.64 -17.52
CA ASN A 17 -3.11 -13.49 -16.70
C ASN A 17 -4.14 -12.68 -15.87
N ILE A 18 -3.77 -11.52 -15.34
CA ILE A 18 -4.69 -10.65 -14.59
C ILE A 18 -5.79 -10.09 -15.49
N VAL A 19 -5.45 -9.74 -16.73
CA VAL A 19 -6.42 -9.27 -17.74
C VAL A 19 -7.38 -10.40 -18.09
N LEU A 20 -6.86 -11.61 -18.39
CA LEU A 20 -7.65 -12.79 -18.76
C LEU A 20 -8.61 -13.24 -17.65
N GLU A 21 -8.15 -13.28 -16.40
CA GLU A 21 -8.97 -13.72 -15.28
C GLU A 21 -10.15 -12.79 -14.98
N ASN A 22 -10.07 -11.53 -15.41
CA ASN A 22 -11.13 -10.52 -15.29
C ASN A 22 -11.88 -10.50 -13.93
N ARG A 23 -11.16 -10.71 -12.81
CA ARG A 23 -11.79 -10.90 -11.49
C ARG A 23 -12.55 -9.67 -10.97
N ASN A 24 -13.61 -9.86 -10.20
CA ASN A 24 -14.31 -8.75 -9.54
C ASN A 24 -13.38 -7.98 -8.58
N TYR A 25 -13.56 -6.65 -8.46
CA TYR A 25 -12.81 -5.80 -7.54
C TYR A 25 -12.94 -6.30 -6.10
N LEU A 26 -14.14 -6.77 -5.71
CA LEU A 26 -14.40 -7.41 -4.41
C LEU A 26 -13.56 -8.67 -4.21
N SER A 27 -13.50 -9.54 -5.22
CA SER A 27 -12.67 -10.75 -5.17
C SER A 27 -11.18 -10.42 -5.06
N VAL A 28 -10.72 -9.37 -5.76
CA VAL A 28 -9.33 -8.90 -5.64
C VAL A 28 -9.06 -8.28 -4.27
N ALA A 29 -10.00 -7.51 -3.73
CA ALA A 29 -9.89 -6.94 -2.39
C ALA A 29 -9.77 -8.05 -1.33
N LEU A 30 -10.70 -9.01 -1.33
CA LEU A 30 -10.80 -10.04 -0.29
C LEU A 30 -9.77 -11.17 -0.45
N ALA A 31 -9.48 -11.62 -1.66
CA ALA A 31 -8.61 -12.78 -1.88
C ALA A 31 -7.15 -12.43 -2.20
N PHE A 32 -6.85 -11.15 -2.48
CA PHE A 32 -5.49 -10.70 -2.79
C PHE A 32 -5.02 -9.57 -1.87
N LEU A 33 -5.74 -8.45 -1.81
CA LEU A 33 -5.28 -7.26 -1.09
C LEU A 33 -5.30 -7.46 0.42
N LEU A 34 -6.44 -7.88 1.00
CA LEU A 34 -6.58 -8.04 2.44
C LEU A 34 -5.62 -9.09 3.02
N PRO A 35 -5.45 -10.29 2.43
CA PRO A 35 -4.48 -11.26 2.93
C PRO A 35 -3.04 -10.74 2.85
N LEU A 36 -2.69 -10.01 1.79
CA LEU A 36 -1.38 -9.38 1.67
C LEU A 36 -1.13 -8.35 2.76
N LEU A 37 -2.09 -7.44 2.97
CA LEU A 37 -2.00 -6.43 4.02
C LEU A 37 -1.96 -7.07 5.41
N ALA A 38 -2.82 -8.07 5.67
CA ALA A 38 -2.87 -8.76 6.95
C ALA A 38 -1.53 -9.40 7.32
N ILE A 39 -0.86 -10.08 6.38
CA ILE A 39 0.47 -10.67 6.63
C ILE A 39 1.50 -9.57 6.92
N THR A 40 1.51 -8.50 6.14
CA THR A 40 2.48 -7.40 6.34
C THR A 40 2.26 -6.68 7.68
N CYS A 41 1.00 -6.45 8.06
CA CYS A 41 0.65 -5.81 9.33
C CYS A 41 0.92 -6.72 10.52
N ALA A 42 0.66 -8.02 10.40
CA ALA A 42 0.96 -8.99 11.45
C ALA A 42 2.48 -9.12 11.68
N ALA A 43 3.28 -9.14 10.60
CA ALA A 43 4.73 -9.18 10.69
C ALA A 43 5.32 -7.92 11.34
N GLU A 44 4.88 -6.72 10.92
CA GLU A 44 5.32 -5.46 11.53
C GLU A 44 4.84 -5.35 12.98
N GLY A 45 3.58 -5.65 13.27
CA GLY A 45 3.02 -5.64 14.62
C GLY A 45 3.75 -6.60 15.58
N TYR A 46 4.11 -7.80 15.12
CA TYR A 46 4.92 -8.75 15.89
C TYR A 46 6.29 -8.16 16.23
N ALA A 47 6.96 -7.51 15.26
CA ALA A 47 8.23 -6.83 15.48
C ALA A 47 8.11 -5.66 16.46
N LEU A 48 7.05 -4.85 16.38
CA LEU A 48 6.83 -3.71 17.28
C LEU A 48 6.71 -4.15 18.75
N VAL A 49 6.08 -5.30 19.00
CA VAL A 49 5.90 -5.85 20.35
C VAL A 49 7.19 -6.50 20.88
N HIS A 50 7.86 -7.33 20.07
CA HIS A 50 8.99 -8.14 20.55
C HIS A 50 10.33 -7.41 20.46
N TRP A 51 10.58 -6.74 19.34
CA TRP A 51 11.85 -6.09 19.04
C TRP A 51 11.82 -4.57 19.24
N GLY A 52 10.63 -3.98 19.28
CA GLY A 52 10.45 -2.54 19.41
C GLY A 52 10.84 -1.79 18.14
N LYS A 53 10.79 -0.46 18.17
CA LYS A 53 11.23 0.37 17.04
C LYS A 53 11.93 1.63 17.57
N ALA A 54 12.89 2.14 16.80
CA ALA A 54 13.53 3.39 17.15
C ALA A 54 12.47 4.52 17.22
N HIS A 55 12.37 5.18 18.37
CA HIS A 55 11.33 6.15 18.68
C HIS A 55 11.96 7.47 19.16
N GLY A 56 11.44 8.60 18.65
CA GLY A 56 11.88 9.94 19.02
C GLY A 56 13.21 10.41 18.41
N PRO A 57 13.63 11.66 18.71
CA PRO A 57 14.85 12.28 18.16
C PRO A 57 16.15 11.60 18.63
N VAL A 58 16.11 10.86 19.74
CA VAL A 58 17.28 10.19 20.34
C VAL A 58 17.42 8.72 19.88
N LYS A 59 16.58 8.24 18.93
CA LYS A 59 16.57 6.84 18.46
C LYS A 59 16.53 5.79 19.58
N ALA A 60 15.92 6.12 20.73
CA ALA A 60 15.73 5.14 21.79
C ALA A 60 14.76 4.06 21.30
N ILE A 61 15.09 2.78 21.51
CA ILE A 61 14.22 1.68 21.10
C ILE A 61 13.06 1.62 22.10
N LYS A 62 11.85 1.96 21.65
CA LYS A 62 10.62 1.79 22.45
C LYS A 62 9.96 0.47 22.05
N LYS A 63 9.69 -0.38 23.05
CA LYS A 63 8.77 -1.51 22.88
C LYS A 63 7.35 -1.00 23.01
N PHE A 64 6.50 -1.38 22.06
CA PHE A 64 5.09 -0.98 22.06
C PHE A 64 4.28 -2.02 22.83
N SER A 65 3.26 -1.58 23.56
CA SER A 65 2.26 -2.49 24.11
C SER A 65 1.54 -3.22 22.97
N THR A 66 1.06 -4.44 23.22
CA THR A 66 0.26 -5.21 22.27
C THR A 66 -0.94 -4.40 21.77
N ALA A 67 -1.60 -3.63 22.64
CA ALA A 67 -2.74 -2.80 22.25
C ALA A 67 -2.35 -1.60 21.37
N GLU A 68 -1.20 -0.97 21.65
CA GLU A 68 -0.66 0.11 20.82
C GLU A 68 -0.29 -0.42 19.42
N ALA A 69 0.36 -1.58 19.35
CA ALA A 69 0.74 -2.22 18.09
C ALA A 69 -0.47 -2.61 17.25
N ILE A 70 -1.49 -3.25 17.85
CA ILE A 70 -2.73 -3.61 17.15
C ILE A 70 -3.42 -2.37 16.60
N SER A 71 -3.53 -1.30 17.39
CA SER A 71 -4.21 -0.08 16.97
C SER A 71 -3.46 0.63 15.84
N TYR A 72 -2.13 0.68 15.93
CA TYR A 72 -1.26 1.20 14.87
C TYR A 72 -1.42 0.41 13.56
N GLU A 73 -1.34 -0.91 13.63
CA GLU A 73 -1.46 -1.77 12.46
C GLU A 73 -2.86 -1.74 11.85
N ALA A 74 -3.91 -1.66 12.67
CA ALA A 74 -5.28 -1.48 12.20
C ALA A 74 -5.44 -0.16 11.44
N PHE A 75 -4.95 0.94 12.01
CA PHE A 75 -4.97 2.26 11.36
C PHE A 75 -4.20 2.26 10.04
N GLN A 76 -3.01 1.69 10.04
CA GLN A 76 -2.15 1.56 8.87
C GLN A 76 -2.78 0.67 7.78
N CYS A 77 -3.44 -0.43 8.16
CA CYS A 77 -4.18 -1.30 7.24
C CYS A 77 -5.35 -0.54 6.59
N VAL A 78 -6.14 0.19 7.38
CA VAL A 78 -7.26 1.02 6.88
C VAL A 78 -6.77 2.06 5.88
N LEU A 79 -5.69 2.78 6.18
CA LEU A 79 -5.10 3.74 5.24
C LEU A 79 -4.61 3.08 3.94
N SER A 80 -4.07 1.85 4.02
CA SER A 80 -3.59 1.11 2.86
C SER A 80 -4.74 0.65 1.96
N VAL A 81 -5.85 0.20 2.55
CA VAL A 81 -7.08 -0.11 1.82
C VAL A 81 -7.64 1.17 1.18
N ALA A 82 -7.75 2.24 1.96
CA ALA A 82 -8.23 3.53 1.48
C ALA A 82 -7.39 4.05 0.29
N LEU A 83 -6.06 3.92 0.36
CA LEU A 83 -5.14 4.27 -0.73
C LEU A 83 -5.48 3.54 -2.03
N VAL A 84 -5.76 2.24 -1.98
CA VAL A 84 -6.09 1.45 -3.19
C VAL A 84 -7.44 1.88 -3.77
N PHE A 85 -8.46 2.03 -2.93
CA PHE A 85 -9.79 2.45 -3.39
C PHE A 85 -9.78 3.89 -3.93
N PHE A 86 -9.08 4.80 -3.25
CA PHE A 86 -8.93 6.18 -3.67
C PHE A 86 -8.11 6.28 -4.95
N GLY A 87 -6.97 5.59 -5.01
CA GLY A 87 -6.13 5.50 -6.20
C GLY A 87 -6.90 4.95 -7.41
N ALA A 88 -7.74 3.94 -7.21
CA ALA A 88 -8.59 3.38 -8.27
C ALA A 88 -9.63 4.40 -8.77
N LYS A 89 -10.28 5.13 -7.85
CA LYS A 89 -11.24 6.20 -8.22
C LYS A 89 -10.55 7.30 -9.02
N LEU A 90 -9.37 7.73 -8.60
CA LEU A 90 -8.61 8.75 -9.31
C LEU A 90 -8.10 8.25 -10.66
N LEU A 91 -7.56 7.04 -10.73
CA LEU A 91 -7.11 6.43 -11.99
C LEU A 91 -8.25 6.34 -13.00
N LYS A 92 -9.45 5.94 -12.56
CA LYS A 92 -10.65 5.95 -13.42
C LYS A 92 -10.93 7.35 -13.97
N ARG A 93 -10.97 8.36 -13.10
CA ARG A 93 -11.23 9.76 -13.50
C ARG A 93 -10.18 10.29 -14.48
N ILE A 94 -8.90 9.99 -14.23
CA ILE A 94 -7.82 10.37 -15.14
C ILE A 94 -7.99 9.66 -16.49
N GLY A 95 -8.31 8.37 -16.48
CA GLY A 95 -8.57 7.60 -17.70
C GLY A 95 -9.76 8.12 -18.52
N GLU A 96 -10.79 8.65 -17.86
CA GLU A 96 -11.94 9.30 -18.52
C GLU A 96 -11.55 10.61 -19.23
N THR A 97 -10.59 11.37 -18.68
CA THR A 97 -10.04 12.58 -19.34
C THR A 97 -9.34 12.24 -20.66
N PHE A 98 -8.79 11.03 -20.77
CA PHE A 98 -8.13 10.51 -21.96
C PHE A 98 -9.11 9.76 -22.90
N HIS A 99 -10.39 10.17 -22.90
CA HIS A 99 -11.48 9.58 -23.69
C HIS A 99 -11.69 8.06 -23.54
N GLY A 100 -11.06 7.43 -22.54
CA GLY A 100 -11.16 6.01 -22.29
C GLY A 100 -12.46 5.62 -21.59
N ARG A 101 -13.13 4.58 -22.07
CA ARG A 101 -14.31 3.97 -21.40
C ARG A 101 -13.88 3.02 -20.29
N GLN A 102 -13.22 3.57 -19.26
CA GLN A 102 -12.59 2.77 -18.21
C GLN A 102 -13.56 2.41 -17.08
N SER A 103 -13.63 1.13 -16.75
CA SER A 103 -14.41 0.66 -15.60
C SER A 103 -13.64 0.85 -14.29
N PHE A 104 -14.37 1.03 -13.18
CA PHE A 104 -13.77 1.05 -11.85
C PHE A 104 -13.03 -0.25 -11.53
N GLN A 105 -13.52 -1.38 -12.06
CA GLN A 105 -12.93 -2.69 -11.84
C GLN A 105 -11.54 -2.82 -12.48
N GLN A 106 -11.36 -2.30 -13.70
CA GLN A 106 -10.05 -2.20 -14.35
C GLN A 106 -9.09 -1.33 -13.53
N ALA A 107 -9.53 -0.12 -13.16
CA ALA A 107 -8.72 0.79 -12.36
C ALA A 107 -8.32 0.20 -11.00
N PHE A 108 -9.25 -0.47 -10.32
CA PHE A 108 -8.98 -1.13 -9.04
C PHE A 108 -7.95 -2.25 -9.17
N ARG A 109 -8.04 -3.10 -10.20
CA ARG A 109 -7.03 -4.14 -10.44
C ARG A 109 -5.66 -3.53 -10.70
N THR A 110 -5.59 -2.52 -11.58
CA THR A 110 -4.33 -1.85 -11.91
C THR A 110 -3.65 -1.31 -10.65
N VAL A 111 -4.40 -0.65 -9.77
CA VAL A 111 -3.85 -0.07 -8.54
C VAL A 111 -3.52 -1.16 -7.51
N ALA A 112 -4.42 -2.10 -7.26
CA ALA A 112 -4.23 -3.16 -6.25
C ALA A 112 -3.02 -4.04 -6.57
N TYR A 113 -2.89 -4.48 -7.83
CA TYR A 113 -1.74 -5.29 -8.27
C TYR A 113 -0.50 -4.42 -8.46
N GLY A 114 -0.63 -3.20 -8.99
CA GLY A 114 0.49 -2.30 -9.21
C GLY A 114 1.20 -1.85 -7.93
N LEU A 115 0.44 -1.60 -6.85
CA LEU A 115 0.99 -1.27 -5.52
C LEU A 115 1.39 -2.51 -4.70
N SER A 116 1.19 -3.72 -5.21
CA SER A 116 1.54 -4.92 -4.45
C SER A 116 3.02 -5.05 -4.09
N PRO A 117 4.01 -4.62 -4.91
CA PRO A 117 5.41 -4.58 -4.49
C PRO A 117 5.65 -3.62 -3.33
N LEU A 118 4.95 -2.48 -3.31
CA LEU A 118 5.01 -1.53 -2.19
C LEU A 118 4.54 -2.19 -0.90
N PHE A 119 3.41 -2.90 -0.93
CA PHE A 119 2.92 -3.61 0.26
C PHE A 119 3.86 -4.75 0.66
N LEU A 120 4.45 -5.48 -0.29
CA LEU A 120 5.39 -6.54 0.00
C LEU A 120 6.67 -6.02 0.67
N MET A 121 7.21 -4.90 0.19
CA MET A 121 8.42 -4.29 0.77
C MET A 121 8.23 -3.81 2.21
N ARG A 122 6.99 -3.62 2.67
CA ARG A 122 6.73 -3.30 4.08
C ARG A 122 7.10 -4.41 5.05
N LEU A 123 7.33 -5.66 4.59
CA LEU A 123 7.94 -6.67 5.45
C LEU A 123 9.33 -6.24 5.96
N LEU A 124 10.02 -5.35 5.24
CA LEU A 124 11.29 -4.78 5.69
C LEU A 124 11.11 -3.77 6.84
N ASP A 125 9.90 -3.26 7.08
CA ASP A 125 9.60 -2.38 8.22
C ASP A 125 9.63 -3.13 9.57
N MET A 126 9.72 -4.47 9.52
CA MET A 126 10.01 -5.34 10.65
C MET A 126 11.40 -5.07 11.26
N LEU A 127 12.32 -4.49 10.48
CA LEU A 127 13.68 -4.19 10.93
C LEU A 127 13.71 -2.97 11.85
N THR A 128 14.16 -3.17 13.09
CA THR A 128 14.19 -2.17 14.17
C THR A 128 14.98 -0.89 13.87
N HIS A 129 16.06 -1.03 13.08
CA HIS A 129 17.01 0.05 12.79
C HIS A 129 16.77 0.74 11.44
N MET A 130 15.86 0.22 10.62
CA MET A 130 15.69 0.72 9.26
C MET A 130 14.68 1.86 9.21
N SER A 131 15.01 2.91 8.46
CA SER A 131 14.11 4.04 8.27
C SER A 131 12.86 3.59 7.51
N PRO A 132 11.65 3.95 7.97
CA PRO A 132 10.38 3.79 7.27
C PRO A 132 10.36 4.16 5.78
N TRP A 133 11.26 5.07 5.38
CA TRP A 133 11.38 5.58 4.02
C TRP A 133 12.13 4.65 3.07
N ILE A 134 13.02 3.80 3.58
CA ILE A 134 13.82 2.90 2.72
C ILE A 134 12.92 1.82 2.09
N PRO A 135 12.09 1.07 2.87
CA PRO A 135 11.14 0.11 2.29
C PRO A 135 10.16 0.76 1.33
N TRP A 136 9.71 1.98 1.65
CA TRP A 136 8.81 2.73 0.79
C TRP A 136 9.47 3.11 -0.54
N CYS A 137 10.69 3.64 -0.54
CA CYS A 137 11.43 4.00 -1.77
C CYS A 137 11.64 2.79 -2.69
N ILE A 138 12.04 1.66 -2.12
CA ILE A 138 12.22 0.42 -2.89
C ILE A 138 10.86 -0.08 -3.41
N GLY A 139 9.84 -0.09 -2.56
CA GLY A 139 8.51 -0.55 -2.89
C GLY A 139 7.83 0.28 -3.98
N ILE A 140 7.97 1.61 -3.95
CA ILE A 140 7.42 2.47 -4.99
C ILE A 140 8.21 2.32 -6.29
N ALA A 141 9.55 2.23 -6.26
CA ALA A 141 10.35 1.99 -7.47
C ALA A 141 9.96 0.68 -8.17
N LEU A 142 9.77 -0.40 -7.40
CA LEU A 142 9.26 -1.66 -7.94
C LEU A 142 7.83 -1.53 -8.48
N SER A 143 6.96 -0.80 -7.77
CA SER A 143 5.58 -0.56 -8.21
C SER A 143 5.53 0.23 -9.53
N ILE A 144 6.44 1.19 -9.73
CA ILE A 144 6.59 1.96 -10.98
C ILE A 144 6.94 1.01 -12.13
N ALA A 145 7.95 0.15 -11.95
CA ALA A 145 8.34 -0.83 -12.95
C ALA A 145 7.19 -1.79 -13.31
N VAL A 146 6.43 -2.24 -12.31
CA VAL A 146 5.26 -3.10 -12.52
C VAL A 146 4.12 -2.37 -13.24
N LEU A 147 3.84 -1.13 -12.87
CA LEU A 147 2.77 -0.31 -13.46
C LEU A 147 3.06 0.06 -14.93
N TYR A 148 4.33 0.17 -15.33
CA TYR A 148 4.72 0.45 -16.71
C TYR A 148 4.11 -0.58 -17.68
N HIS A 149 4.08 -1.85 -17.28
CA HIS A 149 3.47 -2.91 -18.07
C HIS A 149 1.97 -3.06 -17.80
N GLY A 150 1.50 -2.73 -16.60
CA GLY A 150 0.13 -2.96 -16.16
C GLY A 150 -0.89 -1.96 -16.68
N VAL A 151 -0.56 -0.66 -16.62
CA VAL A 151 -1.45 0.42 -17.05
C VAL A 151 -1.91 0.23 -18.50
N PRO A 152 -1.01 0.08 -19.50
CA PRO A 152 -1.45 -0.09 -20.88
C PRO A 152 -2.22 -1.39 -21.12
N ARG A 153 -1.92 -2.48 -20.39
CA ARG A 153 -2.58 -3.79 -20.56
C ARG A 153 -4.00 -3.84 -20.01
N VAL A 154 -4.22 -3.25 -18.83
CA VAL A 154 -5.51 -3.33 -18.14
C VAL A 154 -6.41 -2.16 -18.52
N MET A 155 -5.84 -0.96 -18.60
CA MET A 155 -6.59 0.25 -18.94
C MET A 155 -6.73 0.42 -20.45
N GLN A 156 -5.93 -0.22 -21.29
CA GLN A 156 -6.07 -0.15 -22.76
C GLN A 156 -6.35 1.29 -23.29
N PRO A 157 -5.57 2.29 -22.87
CA PRO A 157 -5.74 3.66 -23.35
C PRO A 157 -5.37 3.75 -24.84
N ASP A 158 -5.83 4.80 -25.51
CA ASP A 158 -5.42 5.05 -26.90
C ASP A 158 -3.89 5.19 -26.99
N PRO A 159 -3.24 4.63 -28.04
CA PRO A 159 -1.78 4.60 -28.15
C PRO A 159 -1.05 5.94 -27.90
N PRO A 160 -1.52 7.10 -28.40
CA PRO A 160 -0.84 8.37 -28.14
C PRO A 160 -0.95 8.86 -26.69
N GLN A 161 -1.93 8.37 -25.92
CA GLN A 161 -2.23 8.84 -24.56
C GLN A 161 -1.75 7.87 -23.47
N ALA A 162 -1.37 6.65 -23.85
CA ALA A 162 -0.95 5.59 -22.95
C ALA A 162 0.19 6.00 -22.00
N PHE A 163 1.20 6.69 -22.54
CA PHE A 163 2.35 7.15 -21.76
C PHE A 163 1.95 8.23 -20.75
N GLY A 164 1.11 9.19 -21.15
CA GLY A 164 0.62 10.26 -20.26
C GLY A 164 -0.21 9.71 -19.10
N LEU A 165 -1.09 8.73 -19.38
CA LEU A 165 -1.86 8.04 -18.35
C LEU A 165 -0.94 7.31 -17.37
N TYR A 166 0.08 6.60 -17.87
CA TYR A 166 1.07 5.93 -17.02
C TYR A 166 1.80 6.90 -16.08
N ILE A 167 2.39 7.97 -16.61
CA ILE A 167 3.15 8.95 -15.82
C ILE A 167 2.26 9.59 -14.74
N THR A 168 1.05 10.01 -15.12
CA THR A 168 0.10 10.62 -14.18
C THR A 168 -0.28 9.65 -13.07
N THR A 169 -0.52 8.38 -13.43
CA THR A 169 -0.86 7.31 -12.47
C THR A 169 0.27 7.08 -11.48
N VAL A 170 1.51 6.97 -11.97
CA VAL A 170 2.69 6.74 -11.13
C VAL A 170 2.92 7.89 -10.16
N ILE A 171 2.90 9.13 -10.66
CA ILE A 171 3.10 10.32 -9.81
C ILE A 171 2.01 10.39 -8.74
N MET A 172 0.75 10.21 -9.14
CA MET A 172 -0.39 10.23 -8.22
C MET A 172 -0.27 9.15 -7.14
N LEU A 173 0.05 7.90 -7.51
CA LEU A 173 0.21 6.80 -6.55
C LEU A 173 1.45 6.97 -5.66
N ALA A 174 2.55 7.49 -6.19
CA ALA A 174 3.74 7.82 -5.42
C ALA A 174 3.42 8.90 -4.37
N LEU A 175 2.76 9.99 -4.75
CA LEU A 175 2.37 11.05 -3.82
C LEU A 175 1.36 10.55 -2.77
N ALA A 176 0.32 9.83 -3.19
CA ALA A 176 -0.71 9.32 -2.28
C ALA A 176 -0.13 8.29 -1.29
N SER A 177 0.71 7.37 -1.77
CA SER A 177 1.37 6.38 -0.89
C SER A 177 2.42 7.02 0.01
N GLY A 178 3.15 8.03 -0.47
CA GLY A 178 4.09 8.82 0.32
C GLY A 178 3.38 9.60 1.43
N ALA A 179 2.19 10.16 1.16
CA ALA A 179 1.36 10.81 2.17
C ALA A 179 0.88 9.82 3.23
N VAL A 180 0.40 8.63 2.83
CA VAL A 180 0.08 7.55 3.78
C VAL A 180 1.29 7.16 4.61
N ARG A 181 2.48 7.04 3.99
CA ARG A 181 3.71 6.71 4.71
C ARG A 181 4.10 7.79 5.70
N PHE A 182 3.99 9.05 5.31
CA PHE A 182 4.24 10.19 6.18
C PHE A 182 3.29 10.19 7.39
N ILE A 183 1.98 10.00 7.18
CA ILE A 183 0.99 9.95 8.25
C ILE A 183 1.28 8.81 9.22
N THR A 184 1.56 7.60 8.72
CA THR A 184 1.92 6.43 9.56
C THR A 184 3.24 6.64 10.31
N ALA A 185 4.23 7.29 9.70
CA ALA A 185 5.49 7.63 10.37
C ALA A 185 5.29 8.68 11.48
N CYS A 186 4.45 9.69 11.25
CA CYS A 186 4.06 10.66 12.28
C CYS A 186 3.30 10.02 13.44
N ALA A 187 2.42 9.06 13.14
CA ALA A 187 1.68 8.31 14.15
C ALA A 187 2.63 7.47 15.01
N LEU A 188 3.59 6.78 14.37
CA LEU A 188 4.63 5.99 15.06
C LEU A 188 5.55 6.87 15.92
N ALA A 189 5.83 8.10 15.48
CA ALA A 189 6.63 9.07 16.22
C ALA A 189 5.87 9.78 17.34
N GLY A 190 4.59 9.47 17.57
CA GLY A 190 3.75 10.09 18.61
C GLY A 190 3.42 11.57 18.35
N LYS A 191 3.63 12.07 17.13
CA LYS A 191 3.39 13.48 16.79
C LYS A 191 1.91 13.82 16.56
N LEU A 192 1.09 12.82 16.26
CA LEU A 192 -0.35 12.96 16.09
C LEU A 192 -1.05 12.72 17.44
N LYS A 193 -1.28 13.80 18.21
CA LYS A 193 -1.89 13.74 19.55
C LYS A 193 -3.26 13.04 19.55
N ASP A 194 -4.10 13.31 18.55
CA ASP A 194 -5.46 12.73 18.46
C ASP A 194 -5.46 11.23 18.12
N VAL A 195 -4.48 10.79 17.34
CA VAL A 195 -4.30 9.37 17.02
C VAL A 195 -3.69 8.65 18.22
N HIS A 196 -2.79 9.31 18.95
CA HIS A 196 -2.21 8.80 20.17
C HIS A 196 -3.23 8.66 21.30
N THR A 197 -4.13 9.62 21.48
CA THR A 197 -5.24 9.49 22.44
C THR A 197 -6.20 8.38 22.04
N LEU A 198 -6.50 8.23 20.75
CA LEU A 198 -7.32 7.12 20.25
C LEU A 198 -6.66 5.75 20.51
N PHE A 199 -5.33 5.65 20.39
CA PHE A 199 -4.58 4.44 20.74
C PHE A 199 -4.55 4.18 22.25
N LEU A 200 -4.40 5.21 23.08
CA LEU A 200 -4.44 5.10 24.54
C LEU A 200 -5.84 4.71 25.04
N ASP A 201 -6.90 5.26 24.45
CA ASP A 201 -8.27 4.92 24.79
C ASP A 201 -8.65 3.51 24.32
N ALA A 202 -8.16 3.08 23.15
CA ALA A 202 -8.29 1.70 22.69
C ALA A 202 -7.56 0.71 23.62
N ALA A 203 -6.35 1.06 24.08
CA ALA A 203 -5.59 0.26 25.04
C ALA A 203 -6.33 0.13 26.38
N LYS A 204 -6.84 1.24 26.93
CA LYS A 204 -7.63 1.25 28.17
C LYS A 204 -8.91 0.42 28.06
N ARG A 205 -9.60 0.46 26.91
CA ARG A 205 -10.83 -0.32 26.67
C ARG A 205 -10.59 -1.83 26.54
N LEU A 206 -9.36 -2.23 26.19
CA LEU A 206 -8.97 -3.63 26.05
C LEU A 206 -8.37 -4.23 27.35
N GLY A 207 -8.36 -3.47 28.45
CA GLY A 207 -8.04 -3.99 29.79
C GLY A 207 -6.55 -4.14 30.10
N PHE A 208 -5.69 -3.35 29.45
CA PHE A 208 -4.25 -3.26 29.76
C PHE A 208 -3.86 -1.86 30.26
#